data_AF-A0A957VI15-F1
#
_entry.id   AF-A0A957VI15-F1
#
_cell.length_a   1.000
_cell.length_b   1.000
_cell.length_c   1.000
_cell.angle_alpha   90.00
_cell.angle_beta   90.00
_cell.angle_gamma   90.00
#
_symmetry.space_group_name_H-M   'P 1'
#
loop_
_entity.id
_entity.type
_entity.pdbx_description
1 polymer ?
#
loop_
_entity_poly.entity_id
_entity_poly.type
_entity_poly.pdbx_seq_one_letter_code
_entity_poly.pdbx_strand_id
1 'polypeptide(L)'
;SDGVDLPNHEASVEHVRRQLLAFGMAATALGFLPRVPADRVTFPYSYNKPPTYADIAPPDSPGEMLWRIDEVEQMVWQVMSADMTELVKKRYSALRRTYGFFEASALLANHEAERFGIKRKRRDLTLL
;
A
#
# COMPACT_ATOMS: atom_id res chain seq x y z
N SER A 1 57.16 9.58 3.80
CA SER A 1 56.28 8.47 4.19
C SER A 1 54.86 8.91 3.91
N ASP A 2 54.38 8.62 2.72
CA ASP A 2 53.02 8.98 2.27
C ASP A 2 52.00 8.10 2.99
N GLY A 3 51.11 8.75 3.74
CA GLY A 3 49.92 8.12 4.30
C GLY A 3 48.90 7.93 3.19
N VAL A 4 48.65 6.67 2.82
CA VAL A 4 47.53 6.31 1.96
C VAL A 4 46.26 6.40 2.80
N ASP A 5 45.54 7.51 2.64
CA ASP A 5 44.19 7.69 3.14
C ASP A 5 43.25 6.85 2.25
N LEU A 6 42.88 5.66 2.72
CA LEU A 6 41.94 4.79 2.01
C LEU A 6 40.55 5.41 2.13
N PRO A 7 39.79 5.55 1.02
CA PRO A 7 38.45 6.10 1.08
C PRO A 7 37.59 5.22 1.97
N ASN A 8 37.05 5.83 3.02
CA ASN A 8 36.07 5.27 3.93
C ASN A 8 34.85 4.86 3.08
N HIS A 9 34.82 3.63 2.59
CA HIS A 9 33.61 3.01 2.09
C HIS A 9 32.73 2.77 3.31
N GLU A 10 32.01 3.81 3.73
CA GLU A 10 30.79 3.67 4.51
C GLU A 10 29.87 2.76 3.69
N ALA A 11 30.03 1.45 3.89
CA ALA A 11 29.10 0.46 3.43
C ALA A 11 27.77 0.85 4.05
N SER A 12 26.89 1.46 3.25
CA SER A 12 25.55 1.85 3.65
C SER A 12 24.93 0.64 4.33
N VAL A 13 24.69 0.74 5.64
CA VAL A 13 24.21 -0.39 6.44
C VAL A 13 22.93 -0.90 5.78
N GLU A 14 23.02 -2.12 5.24
CA GLU A 14 21.95 -2.74 4.47
C GLU A 14 20.71 -2.89 5.38
N HIS A 15 19.63 -2.17 5.07
CA HIS A 15 18.41 -2.18 5.87
C HIS A 15 17.52 -3.39 5.57
N VAL A 16 18.14 -4.58 5.42
CA VAL A 16 17.48 -5.84 5.02
C VAL A 16 16.24 -6.10 5.88
N ARG A 17 16.34 -5.92 7.20
CA ARG A 17 15.20 -6.10 8.10
C ARG A 17 14.03 -5.18 7.77
N ARG A 18 14.28 -3.89 7.51
CA ARG A 18 13.20 -2.92 7.22
C ARG A 18 12.59 -3.21 5.86
N GLN A 19 13.41 -3.55 4.87
CA GLN A 19 12.94 -3.90 3.52
C GLN A 19 12.08 -5.16 3.54
N LEU A 20 12.48 -6.20 4.28
CA LEU A 20 11.68 -7.42 4.45
C LEU A 20 10.34 -7.14 5.15
N LEU A 21 10.34 -6.26 6.17
CA LEU A 21 9.10 -5.85 6.84
C LEU A 21 8.18 -5.07 5.90
N ALA A 22 8.72 -4.11 5.14
CA ALA A 22 7.97 -3.34 4.16
C ALA A 22 7.39 -4.24 3.07
N PHE A 23 8.19 -5.18 2.56
CA PHE A 23 7.75 -6.20 1.61
C PHE A 23 6.61 -7.06 2.18
N GLY A 24 6.76 -7.56 3.42
CA GLY A 24 5.73 -8.35 4.09
C GLY A 24 4.42 -7.58 4.31
N MET A 25 4.50 -6.31 4.69
CA MET A 25 3.34 -5.43 4.78
C MET A 25 2.67 -5.24 3.41
N ALA A 26 3.46 -4.97 2.37
CA ALA A 26 2.93 -4.78 1.03
C ALA A 26 2.25 -6.05 0.51
N ALA A 27 2.86 -7.21 0.74
CA ALA A 27 2.30 -8.51 0.38
C ALA A 27 0.97 -8.78 1.10
N THR A 28 0.89 -8.45 2.39
CA THR A 28 -0.33 -8.61 3.18
C THR A 28 -1.43 -7.69 2.68
N ALA A 29 -1.12 -6.42 2.42
CA ALA A 29 -2.09 -5.43 1.93
C ALA A 29 -2.61 -5.80 0.53
N LEU A 30 -1.72 -6.10 -0.42
CA LEU A 30 -2.10 -6.47 -1.79
C LEU A 30 -2.83 -7.82 -1.84
N GLY A 31 -2.48 -8.77 -0.98
CA GLY A 31 -3.22 -10.03 -0.83
C GLY A 31 -4.61 -9.86 -0.22
N PHE A 32 -4.78 -8.89 0.67
CA PHE A 32 -6.06 -8.58 1.32
C PHE A 32 -6.98 -7.71 0.45
N LEU A 33 -6.43 -6.93 -0.46
CA LEU A 33 -7.13 -5.96 -1.31
C LEU A 33 -8.45 -6.48 -1.93
N PRO A 34 -8.56 -7.70 -2.49
CA PRO A 34 -9.83 -8.21 -3.04
C PRO A 34 -10.96 -8.37 -2.02
N ARG A 35 -10.62 -8.37 -0.72
CA ARG A 35 -11.53 -8.61 0.41
C ARG A 35 -11.93 -7.31 1.14
N VAL A 36 -11.52 -6.16 0.63
CA VAL A 36 -11.91 -4.86 1.19
C VAL A 36 -13.44 -4.71 1.09
N PRO A 37 -14.14 -4.45 2.20
CA PRO A 37 -15.59 -4.21 2.19
C PRO A 37 -15.96 -2.97 1.37
N ALA A 38 -17.11 -3.04 0.68
CA ALA A 38 -17.56 -1.96 -0.20
C ALA A 38 -17.76 -0.61 0.51
N ASP A 39 -18.20 -0.60 1.77
CA ASP A 39 -18.37 0.59 2.61
C ASP A 39 -17.04 1.26 2.99
N ARG A 40 -15.91 0.59 2.73
CA ARG A 40 -14.55 1.07 3.00
C ARG A 40 -13.81 1.48 1.73
N VAL A 41 -14.38 1.24 0.55
CA VAL A 41 -13.80 1.68 -0.72
C VAL A 41 -14.08 3.16 -0.90
N THR A 42 -13.03 3.98 -0.90
CA THR A 42 -13.11 5.44 -1.06
C THR A 42 -12.67 5.92 -2.44
N PHE A 43 -12.23 5.01 -3.33
CA PHE A 43 -11.82 5.36 -4.68
C PHE A 43 -12.95 6.06 -5.45
N PRO A 44 -12.79 7.36 -5.79
CA PRO A 44 -13.90 8.22 -6.20
C PRO A 44 -14.42 7.95 -7.63
N TYR A 45 -13.66 7.19 -8.43
CA TYR A 45 -14.00 6.88 -9.82
C TYR A 45 -14.42 5.42 -10.01
N SER A 46 -14.95 4.80 -8.95
CA SER A 46 -15.45 3.42 -9.00
C SER A 46 -16.70 3.31 -9.88
N TYR A 47 -16.62 2.50 -10.93
CA TYR A 47 -17.75 2.25 -11.84
C TYR A 47 -18.71 1.14 -11.36
N ASN A 48 -18.24 0.26 -10.46
CA ASN A 48 -19.06 -0.81 -9.88
C ASN A 48 -20.00 -0.26 -8.79
N LYS A 49 -21.22 -0.81 -8.73
CA LYS A 49 -22.20 -0.55 -7.68
C LYS A 49 -22.68 -1.88 -7.08
N PRO A 50 -22.26 -2.24 -5.86
CA PRO A 50 -21.40 -1.48 -4.94
C PRO A 50 -19.93 -1.40 -5.42
N PRO A 51 -19.15 -0.39 -4.94
CA PRO A 51 -17.72 -0.32 -5.24
C PRO A 51 -17.00 -1.53 -4.62
N THR A 52 -15.97 -2.01 -5.30
CA THR A 52 -15.24 -3.22 -4.89
C THR A 52 -13.83 -3.17 -5.46
N TYR A 53 -12.94 -4.01 -4.93
CA TYR A 53 -11.65 -4.34 -5.55
C TYR A 53 -11.51 -5.83 -5.86
N ALA A 54 -12.60 -6.61 -5.80
CA ALA A 54 -12.57 -8.06 -6.00
C ALA A 54 -12.02 -8.48 -7.39
N ASP A 55 -12.06 -7.59 -8.38
CA ASP A 55 -11.51 -7.77 -9.73
C ASP A 55 -10.01 -7.50 -9.83
N ILE A 56 -9.38 -6.94 -8.79
CA ILE A 56 -7.92 -6.74 -8.76
C ILE A 56 -7.30 -8.02 -8.20
N ALA A 57 -6.64 -8.79 -9.06
CA ALA A 57 -5.93 -9.99 -8.63
C ALA A 57 -4.77 -9.64 -7.67
N PRO A 58 -4.54 -10.44 -6.61
CA PRO A 58 -3.34 -10.32 -5.80
C PRO A 58 -2.11 -10.75 -6.62
N PRO A 59 -0.91 -10.23 -6.34
CA PRO A 59 0.29 -10.62 -7.07
C PRO A 59 0.60 -12.11 -6.90
N ASP A 60 0.94 -12.79 -7.98
CA ASP A 60 1.11 -14.24 -8.00
C ASP A 60 2.54 -14.71 -7.70
N SER A 61 3.49 -13.77 -7.70
CA SER A 61 4.92 -14.06 -7.58
C SER A 61 5.67 -12.93 -6.87
N PRO A 62 6.85 -13.20 -6.29
CA PRO A 62 7.69 -12.16 -5.69
C PRO A 62 8.12 -11.09 -6.70
N GLY A 63 8.33 -11.46 -7.97
CA GLY A 63 8.65 -10.51 -9.03
C GLY A 63 7.49 -9.55 -9.30
N GLU A 64 6.27 -10.07 -9.46
CA GLU A 64 5.08 -9.21 -9.62
C GLU A 64 4.86 -8.34 -8.38
N MET A 65 5.11 -8.87 -7.18
CA MET A 65 5.03 -8.10 -5.93
C MET A 65 5.94 -6.86 -5.97
N LEU A 66 7.20 -7.02 -6.38
CA LEU A 66 8.14 -5.89 -6.51
C LEU A 66 7.67 -4.87 -7.56
N TRP A 67 7.14 -5.33 -8.68
CA TRP A 67 6.52 -4.45 -9.69
C TRP A 67 5.32 -3.67 -9.14
N ARG A 68 4.51 -4.28 -8.26
CA ARG A 68 3.40 -3.57 -7.61
C ARG A 68 3.88 -2.54 -6.61
N ILE A 69 4.94 -2.81 -5.88
CA ILE A 69 5.53 -1.84 -4.94
C ILE A 69 6.04 -0.62 -5.73
N ASP A 70 6.80 -0.84 -6.81
CA ASP A 70 7.27 0.23 -7.69
C ASP A 70 6.10 1.00 -8.33
N GLU A 71 5.04 0.32 -8.78
CA GLU A 71 3.83 0.96 -9.30
C GLU A 71 3.18 1.90 -8.25
N VAL A 72 3.06 1.45 -7.00
CA VAL A 72 2.52 2.27 -5.90
C VAL A 72 3.41 3.47 -5.62
N GLU A 73 4.73 3.29 -5.54
CA GLU A 73 5.69 4.37 -5.32
C GLU A 73 5.63 5.43 -6.43
N GLN A 74 5.64 5.00 -7.69
CA GLN A 74 5.51 5.88 -8.85
C GLN A 74 4.17 6.63 -8.84
N MET A 75 3.07 5.96 -8.49
CA MET A 75 1.76 6.60 -8.41
C MET A 75 1.69 7.64 -7.29
N VAL A 76 2.32 7.41 -6.14
CA VAL A 76 2.41 8.40 -5.07
C VAL A 76 3.11 9.67 -5.56
N TRP A 77 4.24 9.54 -6.26
CA TRP A 77 4.92 10.69 -6.86
C TRP A 77 4.04 11.41 -7.88
N GLN A 78 3.36 10.66 -8.75
CA GLN A 78 2.46 11.24 -9.76
C GLN A 78 1.27 11.98 -9.16
N VAL A 79 0.66 11.46 -8.10
CA VAL A 79 -0.45 12.13 -7.40
C VAL A 79 -0.01 13.46 -6.79
N MET A 80 1.25 13.57 -6.35
CA MET A 80 1.79 14.82 -5.81
C MET A 80 2.11 15.86 -6.90
N SER A 81 2.37 15.44 -8.13
CA SER A 81 2.89 16.33 -9.19
C SER A 81 1.95 16.55 -10.37
N ALA A 82 0.90 15.74 -10.54
CA ALA A 82 0.06 15.73 -11.74
C ALA A 82 -1.41 16.10 -11.45
N ASP A 83 -2.11 16.50 -12.52
CA ASP A 83 -3.55 16.71 -12.48
C ASP A 83 -4.32 15.39 -12.29
N MET A 84 -5.24 15.36 -11.33
CA MET A 84 -6.02 14.17 -11.01
C MET A 84 -6.87 13.67 -12.18
N THR A 85 -7.40 14.57 -13.00
CA THR A 85 -8.20 14.19 -14.18
C THR A 85 -7.34 13.43 -15.19
N GLU A 86 -6.11 13.89 -15.39
CA GLU A 86 -5.15 13.24 -16.29
C GLU A 86 -4.70 11.87 -15.76
N LEU A 87 -4.49 11.73 -14.45
CA LEU A 87 -4.18 10.44 -13.83
C LEU A 87 -5.32 9.44 -13.98
N VAL A 88 -6.57 9.87 -13.78
CA VAL A 88 -7.74 9.02 -14.00
C VAL A 88 -7.81 8.56 -15.45
N LYS A 89 -7.58 9.44 -16.42
CA LYS A 89 -7.63 9.06 -17.84
C LYS A 89 -6.51 8.11 -18.26
N LYS A 90 -5.28 8.37 -17.82
CA LYS A 90 -4.07 7.68 -18.35
C LYS A 90 -3.59 6.53 -17.47
N ARG A 91 -3.91 6.56 -16.18
CA ARG A 91 -3.35 5.66 -15.15
C ARG A 91 -4.44 5.09 -14.23
N TYR A 92 -5.69 5.05 -14.68
CA TYR A 92 -6.85 4.57 -13.91
C TYR A 92 -6.55 3.34 -13.05
N SER A 93 -6.06 2.26 -13.67
CA SER A 93 -5.85 0.98 -12.98
C SER A 93 -4.78 1.05 -11.90
N ALA A 94 -3.67 1.76 -12.16
CA ALA A 94 -2.58 1.94 -11.20
C ALA A 94 -3.03 2.85 -10.04
N LEU A 95 -3.76 3.92 -10.34
CA LEU A 95 -4.35 4.81 -9.35
C LEU A 95 -5.33 4.05 -8.44
N ARG A 96 -6.22 3.25 -9.03
CA ARG A 96 -7.20 2.44 -8.28
C ARG A 96 -6.52 1.40 -7.39
N ARG A 97 -5.49 0.70 -7.88
CA ARG A 97 -4.68 -0.22 -7.06
C ARG A 97 -3.98 0.50 -5.91
N THR A 98 -3.48 1.72 -6.15
CA THR A 98 -2.83 2.54 -5.12
C THR A 98 -3.82 2.91 -4.01
N TYR A 99 -5.04 3.32 -4.36
CA TYR A 99 -6.11 3.52 -3.37
C TYR A 99 -6.40 2.24 -2.59
N GLY A 100 -6.61 1.12 -3.29
CA GLY A 100 -6.86 -0.17 -2.67
C GLY A 100 -5.74 -0.62 -1.73
N PHE A 101 -4.48 -0.34 -2.08
CA PHE A 101 -3.32 -0.63 -1.24
C PHE A 101 -3.39 0.12 0.10
N PHE A 102 -3.61 1.43 0.07
CA PHE A 102 -3.69 2.24 1.29
C PHE A 102 -4.93 1.92 2.13
N GLU A 103 -6.07 1.67 1.49
CA GLU A 103 -7.30 1.29 2.19
C GLU A 103 -7.17 -0.09 2.86
N ALA A 104 -6.64 -1.09 2.15
CA ALA A 104 -6.36 -2.40 2.71
C ALA A 104 -5.36 -2.30 3.88
N SER A 105 -4.29 -1.52 3.72
CA SER A 105 -3.28 -1.29 4.76
C SER A 105 -3.91 -0.65 6.01
N ALA A 106 -4.75 0.36 5.83
CA ALA A 106 -5.43 1.03 6.93
C ALA A 106 -6.40 0.09 7.67
N LEU A 107 -7.14 -0.75 6.95
CA LEU A 107 -8.03 -1.74 7.56
C LEU A 107 -7.26 -2.78 8.36
N LEU A 108 -6.19 -3.34 7.80
CA LEU A 108 -5.33 -4.32 8.48
C LEU A 108 -4.67 -3.72 9.72
N ALA A 109 -4.11 -2.51 9.60
CA ALA A 109 -3.50 -1.83 10.73
C ALA A 109 -4.49 -1.52 11.85
N ASN A 110 -5.72 -1.11 11.50
CA ASN A 110 -6.78 -0.90 12.49
C ASN A 110 -7.21 -2.22 13.16
N HIS A 111 -7.38 -3.29 12.38
CA HIS A 111 -7.75 -4.61 12.89
C HIS A 111 -6.70 -5.14 13.88
N GLU A 112 -5.43 -5.09 13.51
CA GLU A 112 -4.35 -5.53 14.39
C GLU A 112 -4.20 -4.62 15.62
N ALA A 113 -4.36 -3.29 15.46
CA ALA A 113 -4.35 -2.37 16.60
C ALA A 113 -5.49 -2.67 17.60
N GLU A 114 -6.68 -3.04 17.13
CA GLU A 114 -7.78 -3.49 18.00
C GLU A 114 -7.47 -4.84 18.66
N ARG A 115 -6.94 -5.79 17.87
CA ARG A 115 -6.58 -7.14 18.34
C ARG A 115 -5.53 -7.11 19.45
N PHE A 116 -4.53 -6.24 19.33
CA PHE A 116 -3.47 -6.06 20.33
C PHE A 116 -3.85 -5.11 21.47
N GLY A 117 -5.09 -4.60 21.49
CA GLY A 117 -5.57 -3.71 22.55
C GLY A 117 -4.96 -2.30 22.53
N ILE A 118 -4.27 -1.93 21.46
CA ILE A 118 -3.71 -0.58 21.24
C ILE A 118 -4.83 0.42 20.97
N LYS A 119 -5.85 0.01 20.19
CA LYS A 119 -7.09 0.75 20.00
C LYS A 119 -8.23 0.04 20.72
N ARG A 120 -9.05 0.78 21.47
CA ARG A 120 -10.33 0.26 21.97
C ARG A 120 -11.21 -0.07 20.76
N LYS A 121 -11.69 -1.32 20.68
CA LYS A 121 -12.70 -1.74 19.72
C LYS A 121 -13.84 -0.71 19.76
N ARG A 122 -14.15 -0.09 18.62
CA ARG A 122 -15.31 0.79 18.53
C ARG A 122 -16.54 -0.08 18.81
N ARG A 123 -17.06 -0.03 20.03
CA ARG A 123 -18.39 -0.58 20.31
C ARG A 123 -19.32 0.27 19.48
N ASP A 124 -19.92 -0.32 18.45
CA ASP A 124 -21.03 0.34 17.77
C ASP A 124 -22.03 0.74 18.85
N LEU A 125 -22.16 2.05 19.04
CA LEU A 125 -23.33 2.65 19.67
C LEU A 125 -24.48 2.48 18.68
N THR A 126 -24.92 1.25 18.47
CA THR A 126 -26.28 1.02 17.98
C THR A 126 -27.16 1.14 19.21
N LEU A 127 -27.53 2.38 19.48
CA LEU A 127 -28.68 2.72 20.30
C LEU A 127 -29.91 1.99 19.74
N LEU A 128 -30.68 1.47 20.71
CA LEU A 128 -32.09 1.07 20.70
C LEU A 128 -32.93 1.62 19.54
#